data_AF-A0AAD5ZF89-F1
#
_entry.id   AF-A0AAD5ZF89-F1
#
_cell.length_a   1.000
_cell.length_b   1.000
_cell.length_c   1.000
_cell.angle_alpha   90.00
_cell.angle_beta   90.00
_cell.angle_gamma   90.00
#
_symmetry.space_group_name_H-M   'P 1'
#
loop_
_entity.id
_entity.type
_entity.pdbx_description
1 polymer ?
#
loop_
_entity_poly.entity_id
_entity_poly.type
_entity_poly.pdbx_seq_one_letter_code
_entity_poly.pdbx_strand_id
1 'polypeptide(L)'
;MDEAKAVINEKGLLQIIEIQMFESNWDPYDDSDDDFVFDNIQSGANFAMSMRSVLEPMVASHFGAAIVGELFSRFATNAAKHLLKEKTKYAVLAVCLKKKEQM
;
A
#
# COMPACT_ATOMS: atom_id res chain seq x y z
N MET A 1 -8.44 8.79 -8.74
CA MET A 1 -8.28 10.25 -8.47
C MET A 1 -9.63 10.97 -8.43
N ASP A 2 -10.53 10.68 -9.37
CA ASP A 2 -11.82 11.38 -9.49
C ASP A 2 -12.73 11.17 -8.27
N GLU A 3 -12.78 9.96 -7.71
CA GLU A 3 -13.53 9.68 -6.47
C GLU A 3 -13.09 10.56 -5.30
N ALA A 4 -11.77 10.66 -5.08
CA ALA A 4 -11.22 11.52 -4.02
C ALA A 4 -11.58 13.00 -4.26
N LYS A 5 -11.44 13.49 -5.50
CA LYS A 5 -11.84 14.86 -5.86
C LYS A 5 -13.33 15.10 -5.63
N ALA A 6 -14.18 14.13 -5.98
CA ALA A 6 -15.62 14.23 -5.80
C ALA A 6 -15.98 14.40 -4.31
N VAL A 7 -15.45 13.54 -3.44
CA VAL A 7 -15.71 13.60 -1.99
C VAL A 7 -15.17 14.91 -1.37
N ILE A 8 -13.98 15.36 -1.76
CA ILE A 8 -13.41 16.61 -1.24
C ILE A 8 -14.26 17.81 -1.65
N ASN A 9 -14.74 17.83 -2.89
CA ASN A 9 -15.54 18.94 -3.41
C ASN A 9 -16.98 18.92 -2.91
N GLU A 10 -17.54 17.75 -2.58
CA GLU A 10 -18.92 17.57 -2.10
C GLU A 10 -19.23 18.49 -0.90
N LYS A 11 -18.32 18.55 0.08
CA LYS A 11 -18.53 19.37 1.29
C LYS A 11 -18.23 20.85 1.08
N GLY A 12 -17.53 21.22 0.01
CA GLY A 12 -17.17 22.61 -0.28
C GLY A 12 -16.29 23.31 0.77
N LEU A 13 -15.81 22.60 1.80
CA LEU A 13 -15.02 23.17 2.93
C LEU A 13 -13.52 23.30 2.62
N LEU A 14 -13.04 22.53 1.66
CA LEU A 14 -11.62 22.39 1.33
C LEU A 14 -11.41 22.82 -0.13
N GLN A 15 -10.26 23.42 -0.37
CA GLN A 15 -9.72 23.68 -1.70
C GLN A 15 -8.59 22.68 -1.93
N ILE A 16 -8.62 21.99 -3.06
CA ILE A 16 -7.50 21.17 -3.52
C ILE A 16 -6.45 22.11 -4.09
N ILE A 17 -5.27 22.14 -3.46
CA ILE A 17 -4.12 22.90 -3.93
C ILE A 17 -3.36 22.06 -4.96
N GLU A 18 -3.12 20.80 -4.62
CA GLU A 18 -2.39 19.86 -5.46
C GLU A 18 -2.93 18.45 -5.22
N ILE A 19 -2.90 17.63 -6.27
CA ILE A 19 -3.22 16.22 -6.19
C ILE A 19 -2.34 15.47 -7.17
N GLN A 20 -1.59 14.52 -6.65
CA GLN A 20 -0.62 13.73 -7.39
C GLN A 20 -0.88 12.26 -7.15
N MET A 21 -0.72 11.46 -8.19
CA MET A 21 -0.60 10.02 -8.09
C MET A 21 0.85 9.63 -8.42
N PHE A 22 1.44 8.76 -7.62
CA PHE A 22 2.76 8.20 -7.88
C PHE A 22 2.79 6.74 -7.46
N GLU A 23 3.80 6.03 -7.94
CA GLU A 23 3.99 4.62 -7.64
C GLU A 23 5.04 4.45 -6.53
N SER A 24 4.83 3.49 -5.64
CA SER A 24 5.76 3.18 -4.56
C SER A 24 5.94 1.67 -4.46
N ASN A 25 7.19 1.18 -4.38
CA ASN A 25 7.46 -0.27 -4.37
C ASN A 25 6.76 -0.99 -3.20
N TRP A 26 6.35 -2.25 -3.43
CA TRP A 26 5.79 -3.10 -2.36
C TRP A 26 6.83 -3.51 -1.33
N ASP A 27 8.08 -3.70 -1.75
CA ASP A 27 9.20 -3.91 -0.84
C ASP A 27 9.65 -2.55 -0.28
N PRO A 28 9.49 -2.29 1.03
CA PRO A 28 9.88 -1.01 1.64
C PRO A 28 11.39 -0.75 1.61
N TYR A 29 12.21 -1.76 1.29
CA TYR A 29 13.66 -1.64 1.18
C TYR A 29 14.16 -1.56 -0.27
N ASP A 30 13.25 -1.62 -1.24
CA ASP A 30 13.57 -1.44 -2.66
C ASP A 30 13.24 -0.01 -3.10
N ASP A 31 14.27 0.82 -3.23
CA ASP A 31 14.19 2.21 -3.69
C ASP A 31 14.53 2.34 -5.19
N SER A 32 14.68 1.22 -5.91
CA SER A 32 14.97 1.27 -7.33
C SER A 32 13.73 1.59 -8.16
N ASP A 33 13.91 2.47 -9.15
CA ASP A 33 12.88 2.91 -10.08
C ASP A 33 12.71 1.96 -11.28
N ASP A 34 13.65 1.03 -11.50
CA ASP A 34 13.54 0.03 -12.55
C ASP A 34 12.48 -1.03 -12.22
N ASP A 35 12.10 -1.82 -13.23
CA ASP A 35 11.15 -2.93 -13.08
C ASP A 35 11.85 -4.26 -12.78
N PHE A 36 13.11 -4.21 -12.32
CA PHE A 36 13.88 -5.39 -11.97
C PHE A 36 13.68 -5.73 -10.50
N VAL A 37 13.54 -7.02 -10.21
CA VAL A 37 13.48 -7.57 -8.85
C VAL A 37 14.74 -8.39 -8.63
N PHE A 38 15.65 -7.89 -7.81
CA PHE A 38 16.94 -8.55 -7.54
C PHE A 38 16.78 -9.86 -6.77
N ASP A 39 15.97 -9.84 -5.70
CA ASP A 39 15.66 -11.02 -4.88
C ASP A 39 14.16 -11.05 -4.57
N ASN A 40 13.40 -11.76 -5.40
CA ASN A 40 11.96 -11.86 -5.26
C ASN A 40 11.53 -12.57 -3.96
N ILE A 41 12.37 -13.45 -3.42
CA ILE A 41 12.08 -14.17 -2.18
C ILE A 41 12.19 -13.20 -1.01
N GLN A 42 13.29 -12.44 -0.93
CA GLN A 42 13.48 -11.45 0.11
C GLN A 42 12.45 -10.32 0.00
N SER A 43 12.19 -9.81 -1.21
CA SER A 43 11.17 -8.77 -1.41
C SER A 43 9.76 -9.25 -1.07
N GLY A 44 9.42 -10.49 -1.40
CA GLY A 44 8.16 -11.11 -0.98
C GLY A 44 8.03 -11.24 0.54
N ALA A 45 9.12 -11.55 1.23
CA ALA A 45 9.16 -11.60 2.70
C ALA A 45 9.02 -10.20 3.33
N ASN A 46 9.72 -9.20 2.80
CA ASN A 46 9.67 -7.81 3.27
C ASN A 46 8.25 -7.23 3.15
N PHE A 47 7.63 -7.42 1.98
CA PHE A 47 6.24 -7.04 1.74
C PHE A 47 5.28 -7.77 2.69
N ALA A 48 5.44 -9.08 2.86
CA ALA A 48 4.57 -9.85 3.76
C ALA A 48 4.68 -9.42 5.22
N MET A 49 5.88 -9.09 5.71
CA MET A 49 6.08 -8.55 7.06
C MET A 49 5.45 -7.17 7.23
N SER A 50 5.53 -6.32 6.21
CA SER A 50 4.89 -5.00 6.20
C SER A 50 3.37 -5.14 6.30
N MET A 51 2.77 -6.02 5.49
CA MET A 51 1.34 -6.31 5.54
C MET A 51 0.91 -6.96 6.86
N ARG A 52 1.75 -7.85 7.41
CA ARG A 52 1.51 -8.47 8.72
C ARG A 52 1.38 -7.44 9.83
N SER A 53 2.28 -6.46 9.85
CA SER A 53 2.27 -5.38 10.86
C SER A 53 0.95 -4.59 10.86
N VAL A 54 0.28 -4.47 9.70
CA VAL A 54 -1.00 -3.77 9.55
C VAL A 54 -2.20 -4.70 9.83
N LEU A 55 -2.18 -5.92 9.29
CA LEU A 55 -3.35 -6.79 9.22
C LEU A 55 -3.44 -7.80 10.37
N GLU A 56 -2.34 -8.11 11.05
CA GLU A 56 -2.32 -9.13 12.11
C GLU A 56 -3.36 -8.91 13.20
N PRO A 57 -3.58 -7.69 13.75
CA PRO A 57 -4.60 -7.49 14.78
C PRO A 57 -6.01 -7.85 14.29
N MET A 58 -6.32 -7.55 13.02
CA MET A 58 -7.62 -7.87 12.41
C MET A 58 -7.76 -9.38 12.18
N VAL A 59 -6.72 -10.02 11.65
CA VAL A 59 -6.71 -11.47 11.41
C VAL A 59 -6.80 -12.23 12.72
N ALA A 60 -6.01 -11.88 13.73
CA ALA A 60 -5.99 -12.55 15.02
C ALA A 60 -7.31 -12.37 15.78
N SER A 61 -7.92 -11.17 15.70
CA SER A 61 -9.23 -10.90 16.32
C SER A 61 -10.35 -11.75 15.71
N HIS A 62 -10.32 -11.96 14.39
CA HIS A 62 -11.39 -12.68 13.69
C HIS A 62 -11.18 -14.20 13.62
N PHE A 63 -9.95 -14.65 13.37
CA PHE A 63 -9.61 -16.06 13.11
C PHE A 63 -8.77 -16.71 14.22
N GLY A 64 -8.31 -15.93 15.20
CA GLY A 64 -7.40 -16.39 16.24
C GLY A 64 -5.92 -16.25 15.86
N ALA A 65 -5.06 -16.09 16.87
CA ALA A 65 -3.62 -15.89 16.66
C ALA A 65 -2.88 -17.14 16.13
N ALA A 66 -3.46 -18.33 16.30
CA ALA A 66 -2.83 -19.60 15.95
C ALA A 66 -2.49 -19.71 14.44
N ILE A 67 -3.26 -19.06 13.56
CA ILE A 67 -3.07 -19.16 12.11
C ILE A 67 -2.13 -18.10 11.53
N VAL A 68 -1.79 -17.05 12.29
CA VAL A 68 -1.12 -15.85 11.78
C VAL A 68 0.24 -16.20 11.16
N GLY A 69 1.04 -17.02 11.83
CA GLY A 69 2.36 -17.42 11.33
C GLY A 69 2.30 -18.14 9.98
N GLU A 70 1.44 -19.15 9.87
CA GLU A 70 1.25 -19.93 8.65
C GLU A 70 0.65 -19.08 7.52
N LEU A 71 -0.33 -18.23 7.84
CA LEU A 71 -0.97 -17.35 6.86
C LEU A 71 0.05 -16.42 6.20
N PHE A 72 0.88 -15.72 6.98
CA PHE A 72 1.85 -14.79 6.44
C PHE A 72 3.06 -15.48 5.77
N SER A 73 3.38 -16.72 6.15
CA SER A 73 4.35 -17.55 5.42
C SER A 73 3.86 -17.88 3.99
N ARG A 74 2.59 -18.30 3.87
CA ARG A 74 1.97 -18.52 2.54
C ARG A 74 1.84 -17.22 1.76
N PHE A 75 1.50 -16.13 2.43
CA PHE A 75 1.41 -14.81 1.81
C PHE A 75 2.76 -14.36 1.21
N ALA A 76 3.86 -14.51 1.95
CA ALA A 76 5.21 -14.25 1.45
C ALA A 76 5.56 -15.09 0.22
N THR A 77 5.22 -16.38 0.25
CA THR A 77 5.42 -17.29 -0.89
C THR A 77 4.64 -16.84 -2.13
N ASN A 78 3.40 -16.40 -1.94
CA ASN A 78 2.56 -15.91 -3.04
C ASN A 78 3.08 -14.58 -3.60
N ALA A 79 3.51 -13.67 -2.73
CA ALA A 79 4.14 -12.41 -3.13
C ALA A 79 5.42 -12.66 -3.95
N ALA A 80 6.32 -13.53 -3.46
CA ALA A 80 7.55 -13.88 -4.16
C ALA A 80 7.30 -14.48 -5.55
N LYS A 81 6.27 -15.33 -5.70
CA LYS A 81 5.86 -15.90 -7.00
C LYS A 81 5.31 -14.85 -7.94
N HIS A 82 4.60 -13.85 -7.42
CA HIS A 82 4.03 -12.78 -8.22
C HIS A 82 5.13 -11.82 -8.71
N LEU A 83 6.11 -11.51 -7.86
CA LEU A 83 7.28 -10.70 -8.19
C LEU A 83 8.17 -11.28 -9.30
N LEU A 84 8.09 -12.59 -9.59
CA LEU A 84 8.75 -13.20 -10.75
C LEU A 84 8.11 -12.82 -12.09
N LYS A 85 6.87 -12.31 -12.07
CA LYS A 85 6.12 -11.94 -13.27
C LYS A 85 6.23 -10.44 -13.55
N GLU A 86 6.11 -9.64 -12.50
CA GLU A 86 6.18 -8.19 -12.58
C GLU A 86 6.61 -7.60 -11.24
N LYS A 87 7.36 -6.49 -11.29
CA LYS A 87 7.63 -5.70 -10.11
C LYS A 87 6.36 -4.95 -9.72
N THR A 88 5.93 -5.13 -8.48
CA THR A 88 4.67 -4.58 -8.00
C THR A 88 4.86 -3.31 -7.19
N LYS A 89 4.05 -2.31 -7.53
CA LYS A 89 4.04 -0.99 -6.91
C LYS A 89 2.63 -0.66 -6.39
N TYR A 90 2.55 0.11 -5.32
CA TYR A 90 1.33 0.76 -4.86
C TYR A 90 1.07 2.01 -5.69
N ALA A 91 -0.17 2.20 -6.14
CA ALA A 91 -0.62 3.51 -6.58
C ALA A 91 -0.97 4.36 -5.34
N VAL A 92 -0.15 5.37 -5.06
CA VAL A 92 -0.31 6.28 -3.92
C VAL A 92 -0.88 7.60 -4.40
N LEU A 93 -1.95 8.07 -3.75
CA LEU A 93 -2.55 9.37 -3.99
C LEU A 93 -2.15 10.35 -2.88
N ALA A 94 -1.35 11.35 -3.21
CA ALA A 94 -1.05 12.47 -2.34
C ALA A 94 -1.96 13.66 -2.66
N VAL A 95 -2.54 14.28 -1.62
CA VAL A 95 -3.45 15.41 -1.78
C VAL A 95 -3.04 16.53 -0.83
N CYS A 96 -2.78 17.71 -1.39
CA CYS A 96 -2.55 18.94 -0.63
C CYS A 96 -3.85 19.75 -0.59
N LEU A 97 -4.31 20.04 0.63
CA LEU A 97 -5.60 20.68 0.87
C LEU A 97 -5.43 21.96 1.68
N LYS A 98 -6.18 22.99 1.33
CA LYS A 98 -6.32 24.22 2.12
C LYS A 98 -7.76 24.37 2.59
N LYS A 99 -7.96 24.78 3.83
CA LYS A 99 -9.29 25.18 4.32
C LYS A 99 -9.77 26.40 3.51
N LYS A 100 -11.00 26.36 3.00
CA LYS A 100 -11.64 27.54 2.39
C LYS A 100 -12.01 28.52 3.50
N GLU A 101 -11.66 29.78 3.31
CA GLU A 101 -12.11 30.86 4.20
C GLU A 101 -13.61 31.07 3.98
N GLN A 102 -14.37 31.09 5.07
CA GLN A 102 -15.78 31.48 5.01
C GLN A 102 -15.81 33.01 4.93
N MET A 103 -16.44 33.54 3.87
CA MET A 103 -16.82 34.95 3.82
C MET A 103 -17.98 35.23 4.76
#